data_AF-X1PCN8-F1
#
_entry.id   AF-X1PCN8-F1
#
_cell.length_a   1.000
_cell.length_b   1.000
_cell.length_c   1.000
_cell.angle_alpha   90.00
_cell.angle_beta   90.00
_cell.angle_gamma   90.00
#
_symmetry.space_group_name_H-M   'P 1'
#
loop_
_entity.id
_entity.type
_entity.pdbx_description
1 polymer ?
#
loop_
_entity_poly.entity_id
_entity_poly.type
_entity_poly.pdbx_seq_one_letter_code
_entity_poly.pdbx_strand_id
1 'polypeptide(L)'
;MYIPMRGEIKESYETIKNEFLKDPRILGVTASSHRPSYIGSNSSGSDWEGKDPEQSVLIGTNGVDFDYIKTLQIEMKSGRAFSKDITSDTAQDTIA
;
A
#
# COMPACT_ATOMS: atom_id res chain seq x y z
N MET A 1 10.55 4.50 -9.49
CA MET A 1 10.05 5.75 -10.11
C MET A 1 8.71 6.07 -9.47
N TYR A 2 8.39 7.35 -9.21
CA TYR A 2 7.07 7.74 -8.68
C TYR A 2 6.38 8.66 -9.68
N ILE A 3 5.14 8.33 -10.02
CA ILE A 3 4.29 9.11 -10.92
C ILE A 3 3.09 9.57 -10.09
N PRO A 4 2.89 10.88 -9.88
CA PRO A 4 1.72 11.36 -9.15
C PRO A 4 0.45 11.10 -9.96
N MET A 5 -0.52 10.41 -9.37
CA MET A 5 -1.82 10.16 -9.99
C MET A 5 -2.72 11.39 -9.79
N ARG A 6 -2.74 12.27 -10.78
CA ARG A 6 -3.59 13.47 -10.79
C ARG A 6 -4.68 13.34 -11.86
N GLY A 7 -5.87 13.86 -11.56
CA GLY A 7 -7.02 13.84 -12.49
C GLY A 7 -7.37 12.42 -12.95
N GLU A 8 -7.59 12.28 -14.25
CA GLU A 8 -8.03 11.05 -14.93
C GLU A 8 -7.09 9.85 -14.76
N ILE A 9 -5.83 10.07 -14.35
CA ILE A 9 -4.87 8.99 -14.08
C ILE A 9 -5.39 8.07 -12.98
N LYS A 10 -6.09 8.60 -11.97
CA LYS A 10 -6.63 7.79 -10.87
C LYS A 10 -7.68 6.80 -11.37
N GLU A 11 -8.56 7.25 -12.26
CA GLU A 11 -9.63 6.43 -12.85
C GLU A 11 -9.09 5.42 -13.86
N SER A 12 -8.04 5.81 -14.58
CA SER A 12 -7.39 4.97 -15.61
C SER A 12 -6.24 4.10 -15.06
N TYR A 13 -6.05 4.05 -13.73
CA TYR A 13 -4.89 3.42 -13.10
C TYR A 13 -4.68 1.97 -13.54
N GLU A 14 -5.72 1.13 -13.51
CA GLU A 14 -5.61 -0.28 -13.88
C GLU A 14 -5.20 -0.45 -15.35
N THR A 15 -5.75 0.37 -16.26
CA THR A 15 -5.34 0.36 -17.67
C THR A 15 -3.87 0.74 -17.82
N ILE A 16 -3.44 1.83 -17.18
CA ILE A 16 -2.05 2.31 -17.24
C ILE A 16 -1.10 1.26 -16.67
N LYS A 17 -1.45 0.66 -15.53
CA LYS A 17 -0.69 -0.44 -14.90
C LYS A 17 -0.51 -1.60 -15.86
N ASN A 18 -1.59 -2.06 -16.49
CA ASN A 18 -1.56 -3.17 -17.42
C ASN A 18 -0.71 -2.87 -18.67
N GLU A 19 -0.76 -1.64 -19.19
CA GLU A 19 0.10 -1.24 -20.31
C GLU A 19 1.58 -1.21 -19.94
N PHE A 20 1.95 -0.69 -18.76
CA PHE A 20 3.35 -0.71 -18.31
C PHE A 20 3.88 -2.13 -18.13
N LEU A 21 3.05 -3.04 -17.61
CA LEU A 21 3.44 -4.43 -17.39
C LEU A 21 3.63 -5.24 -18.68
N LYS A 22 3.30 -4.70 -19.85
CA LYS A 22 3.64 -5.32 -21.15
C LYS A 22 5.13 -5.20 -21.49
N ASP A 23 5.86 -4.24 -20.91
CA ASP A 23 7.30 -4.11 -21.12
C ASP A 23 8.07 -5.04 -20.16
N PRO A 24 8.82 -6.03 -20.67
CA PRO A 24 9.52 -7.00 -19.82
C PRO A 24 10.61 -6.40 -18.93
N ARG A 25 11.01 -5.15 -19.16
CA ARG A 25 11.98 -4.43 -18.32
C ARG A 25 11.35 -3.87 -17.05
N ILE A 26 10.01 -3.84 -16.97
CA ILE A 26 9.27 -3.36 -15.80
C ILE A 26 9.02 -4.55 -14.87
N LEU A 27 9.69 -4.54 -13.72
CA LEU A 27 9.63 -5.66 -12.75
C LEU A 27 8.35 -5.66 -11.89
N GLY A 28 7.64 -4.54 -11.81
CA GLY A 28 6.41 -4.40 -11.06
C GLY A 28 5.85 -2.98 -11.12
N VAL A 29 4.54 -2.88 -10.96
CA VAL A 29 3.80 -1.61 -10.91
C VAL A 29 2.81 -1.71 -9.75
N THR A 30 2.80 -0.70 -8.91
CA THR A 30 1.90 -0.59 -7.76
C THR A 30 1.54 0.87 -7.52
N ALA A 31 0.55 1.11 -6.66
CA ALA A 31 0.13 2.43 -6.22
C ALA A 31 0.02 2.48 -4.70
N SER A 32 0.13 3.70 -4.16
CA SER A 32 -0.08 3.98 -2.75
C SER A 32 -0.52 5.42 -2.55
N SER A 33 -1.28 5.69 -1.50
CA SER A 33 -1.73 7.04 -1.15
C SER A 33 -0.57 7.95 -0.73
N HIS A 34 0.43 7.36 -0.09
CA HIS A 34 1.67 8.03 0.33
C HIS A 34 2.90 7.27 -0.15
N ARG A 35 4.03 7.97 -0.28
CA ARG A 35 5.31 7.33 -0.60
C ARG A 35 5.78 6.49 0.60
N PRO A 36 6.41 5.31 0.39
CA PRO A 36 6.95 4.50 1.49
C PRO A 36 7.92 5.27 2.39
N SER A 37 8.68 6.21 1.83
CA SER A 37 9.64 7.04 2.56
C SER A 37 9.00 8.22 3.31
N TYR A 38 7.70 8.49 3.09
CA TYR A 38 7.00 9.61 3.71
C TYR A 38 5.50 9.34 3.79
N ILE A 39 5.08 8.78 4.92
CA ILE A 39 3.67 8.51 5.23
C ILE A 39 3.19 9.58 6.21
N GLY A 40 2.32 10.47 5.74
CA GLY A 40 1.76 11.57 6.53
C GLY A 40 0.53 11.17 7.35
N SER A 41 -0.17 10.11 6.96
CA SER A 41 -1.31 9.56 7.70
C SER A 41 -0.81 8.67 8.83
N ASN A 42 -1.09 9.07 10.07
CA ASN A 42 -0.71 8.31 11.26
C ASN A 42 -1.70 8.57 12.41
N SER A 43 -1.70 7.67 13.38
CA SER A 43 -2.45 7.81 14.64
C SER A 43 -1.62 7.34 15.83
N SER A 44 -2.03 7.78 17.02
CA SER A 44 -1.53 7.26 18.30
C SER A 44 -2.64 6.50 19.02
N GLY A 45 -2.31 5.84 20.13
CA GLY A 45 -3.29 5.15 20.98
C GLY A 45 -3.60 3.71 20.56
N SER A 46 -2.88 3.15 19.59
CA SER A 46 -2.95 1.70 19.32
C SER A 46 -2.31 0.92 20.46
N ASP A 47 -2.95 -0.20 20.79
CA ASP A 47 -2.50 -1.13 21.81
C ASP A 47 -2.33 -2.54 21.21
N TRP A 48 -1.33 -3.27 21.69
CA TRP A 48 -1.06 -4.64 21.27
C TRP A 48 -0.31 -5.42 22.35
N GLU A 49 -0.36 -6.75 22.28
CA GLU A 49 0.27 -7.62 23.26
C GLU A 49 1.78 -7.34 23.38
N GLY A 50 2.25 -7.08 24.60
CA GLY A 50 3.65 -6.80 24.90
C GLY A 50 4.11 -5.37 24.63
N LYS A 51 3.21 -4.45 24.25
CA LYS A 51 3.52 -3.01 24.18
C LYS A 51 3.82 -2.45 25.57
N ASP A 52 4.86 -1.61 25.68
CA ASP A 52 5.09 -0.80 26.88
C ASP A 52 3.92 0.20 27.07
N PRO A 53 3.21 0.17 28.22
CA PRO A 53 2.11 1.09 28.49
C PRO A 53 2.50 2.57 28.46
N GLU A 54 3.74 2.90 28.85
CA GLU A 54 4.23 4.28 28.90
C GLU A 54 4.74 4.77 27.53
N GLN A 55 4.96 3.85 26.59
CA GLN A 55 5.44 4.19 25.27
C GLN A 55 4.30 4.72 24.39
N SER A 56 4.40 5.99 24.00
CA SER A 56 3.55 6.57 22.96
C SER A 56 4.21 6.42 21.59
N VAL A 57 3.55 5.70 20.68
CA VAL A 57 4.01 5.53 19.30
C VAL A 57 3.01 6.14 18.32
N LEU A 58 3.55 6.68 17.23
CA LEU A 58 2.75 7.00 16.04
C LEU A 58 2.86 5.83 15.06
N ILE A 59 1.71 5.25 14.72
CA ILE A 59 1.62 4.22 13.70
C ILE A 59 1.15 4.87 12.40
N GLY A 60 1.99 4.74 11.37
CA GLY A 60 1.66 5.20 10.03
C GLY A 60 0.74 4.24 9.31
N THR A 61 -0.26 4.78 8.61
CA THR A 61 -1.22 4.02 7.81
C THR A 61 -1.12 4.45 6.37
N ASN A 62 -1.16 3.50 5.43
CA ASN A 62 -1.11 3.80 4.02
C ASN A 62 -2.09 2.91 3.25
N GLY A 63 -2.88 3.51 2.37
CA GLY A 63 -3.63 2.77 1.36
C GLY A 63 -2.67 2.33 0.27
N VAL A 64 -2.68 1.05 -0.07
CA VAL A 64 -1.77 0.46 -1.06
C VAL A 64 -2.53 -0.46 -2.00
N ASP A 65 -2.05 -0.57 -3.23
CA ASP A 65 -2.50 -1.59 -4.17
C ASP A 65 -1.95 -2.98 -3.78
N PHE A 66 -2.61 -4.04 -4.23
CA PHE A 66 -2.29 -5.44 -3.88
C PHE A 66 -0.84 -5.82 -4.20
N ASP A 67 -0.27 -5.26 -5.26
CA ASP A 67 1.10 -5.58 -5.70
C ASP A 67 2.19 -4.81 -4.92
N TYR A 68 1.84 -4.02 -3.90
CA TYR A 68 2.79 -3.11 -3.23
C TYR A 68 3.95 -3.84 -2.56
N ILE A 69 3.64 -4.86 -1.75
CA ILE A 69 4.65 -5.66 -1.03
C ILE A 69 5.60 -6.34 -2.03
N LYS A 70 5.04 -6.95 -3.08
CA LYS A 70 5.80 -7.65 -4.12
C LYS A 70 6.68 -6.70 -4.92
N THR A 71 6.12 -5.56 -5.37
CA THR A 71 6.83 -4.58 -6.20
C THR A 71 7.99 -3.92 -5.46
N LEU A 72 7.83 -3.69 -4.16
CA LEU A 72 8.88 -3.11 -3.31
C LEU A 72 9.78 -4.14 -2.65
N GLN A 73 9.57 -5.44 -2.92
CA GLN A 73 10.35 -6.54 -2.34
C GLN A 73 10.39 -6.50 -0.81
N ILE A 74 9.27 -6.12 -0.19
CA ILE A 74 9.16 -6.09 1.27
C ILE A 74 9.08 -7.53 1.78
N GLU A 75 10.01 -7.90 2.65
CA GLU A 75 10.03 -9.21 3.28
C GLU A 75 9.00 -9.28 4.42
N MET A 76 8.08 -10.24 4.32
CA MET A 76 7.08 -10.50 5.35
C MET A 76 7.60 -11.55 6.32
N LYS A 77 7.79 -11.18 7.59
CA LYS A 77 8.21 -12.12 8.64
C LYS A 77 7.24 -13.30 8.82
N SER A 78 5.95 -13.04 8.65
CA SER A 78 4.88 -14.04 8.81
C SER A 78 3.63 -13.61 8.04
N GLY A 79 2.75 -14.57 7.75
CA GLY A 79 1.49 -14.33 7.07
C GLY A 79 1.65 -14.24 5.55
N ARG A 80 0.87 -13.37 4.91
CA ARG A 80 0.83 -13.20 3.45
C ARG A 80 0.61 -11.74 3.07
N ALA A 81 0.98 -11.39 1.84
CA ALA A 81 0.54 -10.14 1.23
C ALA A 81 -0.96 -10.17 0.91
N PHE A 82 -1.54 -9.00 0.66
CA PHE A 82 -2.92 -8.87 0.19
C PHE A 82 -3.11 -9.55 -1.18
N SER A 83 -4.31 -10.09 -1.41
CA SER A 83 -4.68 -10.70 -2.70
C SER A 83 -6.05 -10.23 -3.18
N LYS A 84 -6.15 -9.99 -4.51
CA LYS A 84 -7.43 -9.70 -5.18
C LYS A 84 -8.42 -10.88 -5.08
N ASP A 85 -7.92 -12.10 -4.88
CA ASP A 85 -8.75 -13.31 -4.75
C ASP A 85 -9.45 -13.42 -3.39
N ILE A 86 -9.08 -12.56 -2.42
CA ILE A 86 -9.60 -12.60 -1.05
C ILE A 86 -10.39 -11.32 -0.80
N THR A 87 -11.71 -11.46 -0.76
CA THR A 87 -12.65 -10.31 -0.67
C THR A 87 -12.43 -9.45 0.57
N SER A 88 -12.04 -10.04 1.70
CA SER A 88 -11.75 -9.34 2.95
C SER A 88 -10.48 -8.49 2.90
N ASP A 89 -9.63 -8.66 1.89
CA ASP A 89 -8.42 -7.84 1.72
C ASP A 89 -8.71 -6.52 1.00
N THR A 90 -9.93 -6.35 0.48
CA THR A 90 -10.32 -5.10 -0.16
C THR A 90 -10.66 -4.07 0.91
N ALA A 91 -10.04 -2.90 0.83
CA ALA A 91 -10.30 -1.82 1.77
C ALA A 91 -11.76 -1.33 1.65
N GLN A 92 -12.56 -1.59 2.67
CA GLN A 92 -13.92 -1.03 2.79
C GLN A 92 -13.90 0.38 3.41
N ASP A 93 -12.98 0.63 4.36
CA ASP A 93 -12.92 1.88 5.14
C ASP A 93 -12.14 3.01 4.44
N THR A 94 -11.35 2.72 3.42
CA THR A 94 -10.47 3.72 2.75
C THR A 94 -11.10 4.33 1.49
N ILE A 95 -12.38 4.03 1.23
CA ILE A 95 -13.16 4.57 0.12
C ILE A 95 -13.85 5.86 0.60
N ALA A 96 -13.07 6.93 0.74
CA ALA A 96 -13.57 8.31 0.93
C ALA A 96 -13.07 9.21 -0.20
#